data_AF-A0A392P8C1-F1
#
_entry.id   AF-A0A392P8C1-F1
#
_cell.length_a   1.000
_cell.length_b   1.000
_cell.length_c   1.000
_cell.angle_alpha   90.00
_cell.angle_beta   90.00
_cell.angle_gamma   90.00
#
_symmetry.space_group_name_H-M   'P 1'
#
loop_
_entity.id
_entity.type
_entity.pdbx_description
1 polymer ?
#
loop_
_entity_poly.entity_id
_entity_poly.type
_entity_poly.pdbx_seq_one_letter_code
_entity_poly.pdbx_strand_id
1 'polypeptide(L)'
;MALWQVMVGLMIESAQPLLLKWEQLIEDQGGVTAEVKVDADLRGFSADVISRVCFGHSYSKGKEVFLKLRSIQKIMSNHGFLFDKSGFL
;
A
#
# COMPACT_ATOMS: atom_id res chain seq x y z
N MET A 1 11.62 -24.40 -4.21
CA MET A 1 10.43 -24.86 -3.46
C MET A 1 10.23 -24.08 -2.16
N ALA A 2 11.20 -24.05 -1.23
CA ALA A 2 11.04 -23.35 0.06
C ALA A 2 10.85 -21.83 -0.03
N LEU A 3 11.60 -21.14 -0.92
CA LEU A 3 11.52 -19.67 -1.05
C LEU A 3 10.13 -19.18 -1.48
N TRP A 4 9.50 -19.88 -2.43
CA TRP A 4 8.17 -19.52 -2.92
C TRP A 4 7.10 -19.71 -1.83
N GLN A 5 7.18 -20.78 -1.04
CA GLN A 5 6.28 -20.97 0.09
C GLN A 5 6.41 -19.86 1.14
N VAL A 6 7.63 -19.41 1.41
CA VAL A 6 7.87 -18.25 2.30
C VAL A 6 7.22 -16.99 1.72
N MET A 7 7.42 -16.71 0.42
CA MET A 7 6.82 -15.54 -0.24
C MET A 7 5.28 -15.58 -0.19
N VAL A 8 4.67 -16.74 -0.47
CA VAL A 8 3.21 -16.91 -0.39
C VAL A 8 2.71 -16.70 1.04
N GLY A 9 3.42 -17.21 2.05
CA GLY A 9 3.09 -16.97 3.46
C GLY A 9 3.07 -15.47 3.80
N LEU A 10 4.08 -14.72 3.38
CA LEU A 10 4.14 -13.27 3.60
C LEU A 10 3.02 -12.51 2.87
N MET A 11 2.60 -12.97 1.69
CA MET A 11 1.45 -12.40 0.97
C MET A 11 0.14 -12.63 1.73
N ILE A 12 -0.06 -13.82 2.28
CA ILE A 12 -1.24 -14.15 3.09
C ILE A 12 -1.27 -13.28 4.35
N GLU A 13 -0.14 -13.20 5.08
CA GLU A 13 -0.02 -12.35 6.28
C GLU A 13 -0.30 -10.87 5.97
N SER A 14 0.12 -10.39 4.81
CA SER A 14 -0.11 -9.00 4.39
C SER A 14 -1.57 -8.75 4.01
N ALA A 15 -2.28 -9.76 3.49
CA ALA A 15 -3.67 -9.64 3.04
C ALA A 15 -4.66 -9.70 4.20
N GLN A 16 -4.35 -10.46 5.26
CA GLN A 16 -5.22 -10.64 6.42
C GLN A 16 -5.73 -9.33 7.04
N PRO A 17 -4.90 -8.32 7.38
CA PRO A 17 -5.40 -7.05 7.94
C PRO A 17 -6.24 -6.25 6.93
N LEU A 18 -6.00 -6.41 5.62
CA LEU A 18 -6.81 -5.77 4.59
C LEU A 18 -8.21 -6.39 4.52
N LEU A 19 -8.29 -7.72 4.55
CA LEU A 19 -9.56 -8.44 4.51
C LEU A 19 -10.40 -8.14 5.76
N LEU A 20 -9.80 -8.17 6.95
CA LEU A 20 -10.47 -7.81 8.20
C LEU A 20 -11.05 -6.39 8.16
N LYS A 21 -10.31 -5.43 7.59
CA LYS A 21 -10.81 -4.06 7.39
C LYS A 21 -12.04 -4.04 6.47
N TRP A 22 -12.04 -4.81 5.40
CA TRP A 22 -13.17 -4.85 4.46
C TRP A 22 -14.38 -5.59 5.02
N GLU A 23 -14.17 -6.68 5.77
CA GLU A 23 -15.21 -7.38 6.51
C GLU A 23 -15.90 -6.46 7.52
N GLN A 24 -15.12 -5.71 8.31
CA GLN A 24 -15.66 -4.70 9.23
C GLN A 24 -16.45 -3.62 8.51
N LEU A 25 -15.99 -3.15 7.34
CA LEU A 25 -16.73 -2.17 6.54
C LEU A 25 -18.08 -2.70 6.04
N ILE A 26 -18.19 -4.00 5.79
CA ILE A 26 -19.46 -4.65 5.42
C ILE A 26 -20.39 -4.71 6.63
N GLU A 27 -19.87 -5.11 7.79
CA GLU A 27 -20.63 -5.17 9.04
C GLU A 27 -21.17 -3.78 9.42
N ASP A 28 -20.33 -2.75 9.36
CA ASP A 28 -20.70 -1.35 9.66
C ASP A 28 -21.77 -0.80 8.71
N GLN A 29 -21.91 -1.35 7.49
CA GLN A 29 -22.88 -0.95 6.47
C GLN A 29 -24.14 -1.82 6.45
N GLY A 30 -24.38 -2.63 7.48
CA GLY A 30 -25.59 -3.45 7.60
C GLY A 30 -25.45 -4.87 7.04
N GLY A 31 -24.22 -5.33 6.80
CA GLY A 31 -23.88 -6.76 6.75
C GLY A 31 -24.10 -7.50 5.43
N VAL A 32 -24.64 -6.85 4.39
CA VAL A 32 -24.96 -7.53 3.12
C VAL A 32 -23.96 -7.17 2.01
N THR A 33 -23.68 -5.89 1.82
CA THR A 33 -22.76 -5.38 0.79
C THR A 33 -22.18 -4.04 1.21
N ALA A 34 -20.93 -3.78 0.81
CA ALA A 34 -20.28 -2.48 0.98
C ALA A 34 -19.62 -2.04 -0.32
N GLU A 35 -19.69 -0.74 -0.64
CA GLU A 35 -18.85 -0.14 -1.66
C GLU A 35 -17.47 0.19 -1.05
N VAL A 36 -16.40 -0.34 -1.66
CA VAL A 36 -15.04 -0.21 -1.13
C VAL A 36 -14.12 0.46 -2.15
N LYS A 37 -13.49 1.57 -1.75
CA LYS A 37 -12.45 2.22 -2.54
C LYS A 37 -11.10 1.52 -2.36
N VAL A 38 -10.71 0.71 -3.35
CA VAL A 38 -9.57 -0.21 -3.22
C VAL A 38 -8.18 0.39 -3.49
N ASP A 39 -8.06 1.54 -4.15
CA ASP A 39 -6.76 2.08 -4.61
C ASP A 39 -5.72 2.24 -3.49
N ALA A 40 -6.11 2.89 -2.39
CA ALA A 40 -5.20 3.13 -1.27
C ALA A 40 -4.83 1.83 -0.55
N ASP A 41 -5.78 0.92 -0.48
CA ASP A 41 -5.67 -0.37 0.20
C ASP A 41 -4.75 -1.33 -0.54
N LEU A 42 -4.95 -1.51 -1.85
CA LEU A 42 -4.09 -2.34 -2.69
C LEU A 42 -2.67 -1.78 -2.79
N ARG A 43 -2.52 -0.45 -2.78
CA ARG A 43 -1.21 0.20 -2.71
C ARG A 43 -0.53 -0.05 -1.35
N GLY A 44 -1.28 0.00 -0.25
CA GLY A 44 -0.76 -0.31 1.08
C GLY A 44 -0.35 -1.78 1.22
N PHE A 45 -1.18 -2.69 0.71
CA PHE A 45 -0.94 -4.13 0.69
C PHE A 45 0.32 -4.48 -0.11
N SER A 46 0.45 -4.00 -1.34
CA SER A 46 1.65 -4.25 -2.16
C SER A 46 2.92 -3.70 -1.52
N ALA A 47 2.86 -2.53 -0.88
CA ALA A 47 3.98 -1.99 -0.11
C ALA A 47 4.34 -2.87 1.09
N ASP A 48 3.36 -3.45 1.79
CA ASP A 48 3.58 -4.38 2.90
C ASP A 48 4.25 -5.68 2.43
N VAL A 49 3.73 -6.28 1.34
CA VAL A 49 4.28 -7.50 0.73
C VAL A 49 5.73 -7.28 0.30
N ILE A 50 6.00 -6.22 -0.46
CA ILE A 50 7.37 -5.88 -0.91
C ILE A 50 8.26 -5.66 0.31
N SER A 51 7.77 -4.96 1.33
CA SER A 51 8.58 -4.69 2.53
C SER A 51 8.92 -5.98 3.28
N ARG A 52 7.96 -6.91 3.43
CA ARG A 52 8.19 -8.21 4.07
C ARG A 52 9.15 -9.07 3.27
N VAL A 53 9.00 -9.13 1.96
CA VAL A 53 9.85 -9.94 1.09
C VAL A 53 11.28 -9.37 1.02
N CYS A 54 11.44 -8.04 0.91
CA CYS A 54 12.74 -7.42 0.73
C CYS A 54 13.51 -7.19 2.04
N PHE A 55 12.82 -6.95 3.15
CA PHE A 55 13.46 -6.58 4.43
C PHE A 55 13.30 -7.64 5.53
N GLY A 56 12.51 -8.71 5.30
CA GLY A 56 12.30 -9.78 6.27
C GLY A 56 11.91 -9.24 7.64
N HIS A 57 12.72 -9.55 8.67
CA HIS A 57 12.49 -9.10 10.05
C HIS A 57 12.45 -7.57 10.24
N SER A 58 12.97 -6.78 9.29
CA SER A 58 12.95 -5.31 9.34
C SER A 58 11.84 -4.68 8.47
N TYR A 59 10.84 -5.45 8.05
CA TYR A 59 9.78 -5.00 7.15
C TYR A 59 9.03 -3.74 7.62
N SER A 60 8.82 -3.59 8.93
CA SER A 60 8.13 -2.42 9.49
C SER A 60 8.89 -1.12 9.21
N LYS A 61 10.22 -1.14 9.31
CA LYS A 61 11.09 -0.01 8.95
C LYS A 61 11.08 0.24 7.44
N GLY A 62 11.12 -0.82 6.64
CA GLY A 62 11.04 -0.72 5.17
C GLY A 62 9.73 -0.07 4.69
N LYS A 63 8.61 -0.43 5.32
CA LYS A 63 7.29 0.16 5.07
C LYS A 63 7.30 1.66 5.36
N GLU A 64 7.92 2.09 6.45
CA GLU A 64 8.04 3.52 6.79
C GLU A 64 8.86 4.29 5.73
N VAL A 65 9.97 3.72 5.25
CA VAL A 65 10.77 4.31 4.17
C VAL A 65 9.92 4.50 2.92
N PHE A 66 9.15 3.49 2.51
CA PHE A 66 8.28 3.58 1.33
C PHE A 66 7.20 4.65 1.50
N LEU A 67 6.57 4.74 2.69
CA LEU A 67 5.59 5.78 3.00
C LEU A 67 6.18 7.20 2.92
N LYS A 68 7.39 7.41 3.46
CA LYS A 68 8.09 8.69 3.37
C LYS A 68 8.43 9.06 1.92
N LEU A 69 9.00 8.12 1.15
CA LEU A 69 9.29 8.31 -0.27
C LEU A 69 8.03 8.69 -1.05
N ARG A 70 6.90 8.06 -0.76
CA ARG A 70 5.62 8.38 -1.41
C ARG A 70 5.10 9.76 -1.03
N SER A 71 5.23 10.16 0.23
CA SER A 71 4.86 11.51 0.68
C SER A 71 5.65 12.57 -0.10
N ILE A 72 6.96 12.36 -0.24
CA ILE A 72 7.84 13.24 -1.03
C ILE A 72 7.40 13.28 -2.49
N GLN A 73 7.18 12.12 -3.13
CA GLN A 73 6.69 12.05 -4.51
C GLN A 73 5.36 12.81 -4.71
N LYS A 74 4.42 12.69 -3.75
CA LYS A 74 3.12 13.37 -3.82
C LYS A 74 3.26 14.90 -3.69
N ILE A 75 4.14 15.35 -2.81
CA ILE A 75 4.46 16.78 -2.68
C ILE A 75 5.07 17.29 -4.00
N MET A 76 6.04 16.56 -4.55
CA MET A 76 6.69 16.90 -5.83
C MET A 76 5.71 16.89 -7.00
N SER A 77 4.80 15.90 -7.09
CA SER A 77 3.80 15.84 -8.17
C SER A 77 2.78 16.96 -8.09
N ASN A 78 2.40 17.38 -6.88
CA ASN A 78 1.54 18.55 -6.67
C ASN A 78 2.27 19.86 -7.01
N HIS A 79 3.59 19.91 -6.80
CA HIS A 79 4.46 20.98 -7.23
C HIS A 79 4.83 20.87 -8.73
N GLY A 80 4.45 19.80 -9.42
CA GLY A 80 4.65 19.60 -10.86
C GLY A 80 3.86 20.59 -11.73
N PHE A 81 2.83 21.25 -11.16
CA PHE A 81 2.23 22.43 -11.78
C PHE A 81 3.22 23.60 -11.94
N LEU A 82 4.32 23.62 -11.17
CA LEU A 82 5.33 24.68 -11.25
C LEU A 82 6.39 24.44 -12.34
N PHE A 83 6.33 23.33 -13.08
CA PHE A 83 7.17 23.11 -14.26
C PHE A 83 6.42 23.20 -15.60
N ASP A 84 5.12 23.51 -15.61
CA ASP A 84 4.31 23.64 -16.84
C ASP A 84 3.87 25.08 -17.15
N LYS A 85 4.25 26.08 -16.34
CA LYS A 85 3.89 27.49 -16.60
C LYS A 85 5.03 28.49 -16.41
N SER A 86 6.15 28.24 -17.07
CA SER A 86 7.00 29.32 -17.56
C SER A 86 7.60 28.90 -18.90
N GLY A 87 6.89 29.25 -19.97
CA GLY A 87 7.44 29.23 -21.31
C GLY A 87 8.68 30.12 -21.43
N PHE A 88 9.62 29.63 -22.22
CA PHE A 88 10.66 30.28 -23.03
C PHE A 88 11.53 29.09 -23.46
N LEU A 89 11.35 28.46 -24.63
CA LEU A 89 11.12 28.99 -25.97
C LEU A 89 9.81 28.50 -26.62
#